data_AF-A0A7X9J2G5-F1
#
_entry.id   AF-A0A7X9J2G5-F1
#
_cell.length_a   1.000
_cell.length_b   1.000
_cell.length_c   1.000
_cell.angle_alpha   90.00
_cell.angle_beta   90.00
_cell.angle_gamma   90.00
#
_symmetry.space_group_name_H-M   'P 1'
#
loop_
_entity.id
_entity.type
_entity.pdbx_description
1 polymer ?
#
loop_
_entity_poly.entity_id
_entity_poly.type
_entity_poly.pdbx_seq_one_letter_code
_entity_poly.pdbx_strand_id
1 'polypeptide(L)'
;MKFFTRGLAATAILATVCVSSFAQKPILPERVMLKAGVLLPSGDEAKDLGRNWLCGGLDYQLNKMDQRIAYSVEALYTEKKGGIEEKMSSLTLTFNRKMRMGDVASARENLPFLSIGLGAQMASVKTTEVDKDKTVGVATVSIGTETAANMQVEAKYIYPLEKVEGRKMDGIFLLLGFRF
;
A
#
# COMPACT_ATOMS: atom_id res chain seq x y z
N MET A 1 16.66 -14.02 -18.73
CA MET A 1 16.55 -12.64 -19.29
C MET A 1 15.15 -11.99 -19.20
N LYS A 2 14.10 -12.64 -18.66
CA LYS A 2 12.76 -12.03 -18.49
C LYS A 2 12.52 -11.29 -17.15
N PHE A 3 13.45 -11.37 -16.20
CA PHE A 3 13.33 -10.74 -14.88
C PHE A 3 13.66 -9.23 -14.90
N PHE A 4 14.56 -8.80 -15.79
CA PHE A 4 14.94 -7.38 -15.91
C PHE A 4 13.82 -6.51 -16.49
N THR A 5 12.96 -7.05 -17.35
CA THR A 5 11.89 -6.30 -18.01
C THR A 5 10.66 -6.04 -17.14
N ARG A 6 10.37 -6.91 -16.15
CA ARG A 6 9.21 -6.75 -15.23
C ARG A 6 9.47 -5.78 -14.09
N GLY A 7 10.71 -5.77 -13.56
CA GLY A 7 11.19 -4.71 -12.67
C GLY A 7 11.14 -3.37 -13.40
N LEU A 8 11.61 -3.31 -14.65
CA LEU A 8 11.56 -2.11 -15.47
C LEU A 8 10.13 -1.60 -15.69
N ALA A 9 9.13 -2.47 -15.86
CA ALA A 9 7.74 -2.07 -16.05
C ALA A 9 7.12 -1.50 -14.77
N ALA A 10 7.39 -2.11 -13.61
CA ALA A 10 6.94 -1.57 -12.32
C ALA A 10 7.64 -0.24 -12.00
N THR A 11 8.94 -0.14 -12.25
CA THR A 11 9.70 1.12 -12.13
C THR A 11 9.26 2.14 -13.17
N ALA A 12 8.86 1.73 -14.37
CA ALA A 12 8.35 2.62 -15.41
C ALA A 12 6.94 3.11 -15.09
N ILE A 13 6.07 2.29 -14.49
CA ILE A 13 4.76 2.75 -14.00
C ILE A 13 4.96 3.69 -12.80
N LEU A 14 5.84 3.37 -11.86
CA LEU A 14 6.21 4.27 -10.76
C LEU A 14 6.78 5.58 -11.32
N ALA A 15 7.70 5.51 -12.28
CA ALA A 15 8.28 6.66 -12.94
C ALA A 15 7.24 7.43 -13.77
N THR A 16 6.26 6.78 -14.40
CA THR A 16 5.21 7.45 -15.18
C THR A 16 4.19 8.11 -14.26
N VAL A 17 3.88 7.52 -13.11
CA VAL A 17 3.06 8.17 -12.05
C VAL A 17 3.82 9.35 -11.44
N CYS A 18 5.14 9.22 -11.23
CA CYS A 18 5.99 10.34 -10.82
C CYS A 18 6.07 11.43 -11.91
N VAL A 19 6.26 11.06 -13.19
CA VAL A 19 6.45 11.96 -14.35
C VAL A 19 5.16 12.63 -14.83
N SER A 20 4.02 11.96 -14.76
CA SER A 20 2.72 12.62 -14.95
C SER A 20 2.37 13.58 -13.81
N SER A 21 2.97 13.39 -12.62
CA SER A 21 2.88 14.36 -11.52
C SER A 21 3.92 15.51 -11.64
N PHE A 22 4.98 15.35 -12.43
CA PHE A 22 6.04 16.35 -12.62
C PHE A 22 5.69 17.48 -13.60
N ALA A 23 4.58 17.39 -14.34
CA ALA A 23 4.22 18.40 -15.33
C ALA A 23 3.61 19.69 -14.72
N GLN A 24 3.22 19.70 -13.45
CA GLN A 24 2.72 20.89 -12.77
C GLN A 24 3.13 20.89 -11.28
N LYS A 25 4.15 21.70 -10.95
CA LYS A 25 4.76 21.92 -9.62
C LYS A 25 5.71 20.81 -9.15
N PRO A 26 6.81 21.18 -8.44
CA PRO A 26 7.72 20.21 -7.85
C PRO A 26 6.95 19.27 -6.92
N ILE A 27 7.32 17.98 -6.93
CA ILE A 27 6.92 17.05 -5.87
C ILE A 27 7.33 17.71 -4.56
N LEU A 28 6.34 18.08 -3.76
CA LEU A 28 6.55 18.66 -2.44
C LEU A 28 6.92 17.47 -1.52
N PRO A 29 8.18 17.37 -1.05
CA PRO A 29 8.66 16.20 -0.29
C PRO A 29 7.78 15.91 0.93
N GLU A 30 7.27 16.98 1.56
CA GLU A 30 6.32 16.98 2.68
C GLU A 30 5.03 16.19 2.43
N ARG A 31 4.71 15.84 1.18
CA ARG A 31 3.51 15.10 0.81
C ARG A 31 3.75 13.61 0.60
N VAL A 32 5.01 13.17 0.61
CA VAL A 32 5.39 11.77 0.42
C VAL A 32 5.63 11.12 1.78
N MET A 33 5.02 9.96 1.99
CA MET A 33 5.27 9.12 3.15
C MET A 33 5.77 7.75 2.72
N LEU A 34 6.93 7.35 3.24
CA LEU A 34 7.42 5.99 3.13
C LEU A 34 6.74 5.14 4.19
N LYS A 35 6.22 3.98 3.82
CA LYS A 35 5.57 3.03 4.71
C LYS A 35 6.31 1.69 4.72
N ALA A 36 6.39 1.09 5.90
CA ALA A 36 6.89 -0.27 6.09
C ALA A 36 6.04 -1.00 7.13
N GLY A 37 5.94 -2.31 7.04
CA GLY A 37 5.12 -3.06 7.97
C GLY A 37 4.95 -4.53 7.62
N VAL A 38 3.83 -5.08 8.08
CA VAL A 38 3.45 -6.48 7.83
C VAL A 38 2.01 -6.58 7.37
N LEU A 39 1.75 -7.50 6.45
CA LEU A 39 0.41 -8.01 6.14
C LEU A 39 0.18 -9.29 6.94
N LEU A 40 -0.97 -9.33 7.62
CA LEU A 40 -1.52 -10.48 8.31
C LEU A 40 -2.73 -11.00 7.51
N PRO A 41 -2.58 -12.06 6.70
CA PRO A 41 -3.68 -12.60 5.90
C PRO A 41 -4.82 -13.11 6.79
N SER A 42 -6.08 -12.84 6.42
CA SER A 42 -7.24 -13.31 7.18
C SER A 42 -7.71 -14.70 6.73
N GLY A 43 -7.64 -15.01 5.43
CA GLY A 43 -8.01 -16.30 4.86
C GLY A 43 -6.98 -17.40 5.15
N ASP A 44 -7.46 -18.59 5.50
CA ASP A 44 -6.59 -19.74 5.82
C ASP A 44 -5.75 -20.17 4.60
N GLU A 45 -6.34 -20.11 3.40
CA GLU A 45 -5.66 -20.33 2.11
C GLU A 45 -4.42 -19.43 1.91
N ALA A 46 -4.46 -18.20 2.42
CA ALA A 46 -3.34 -17.25 2.36
C ALA A 46 -2.37 -17.41 3.54
N LYS A 47 -2.85 -17.89 4.70
CA LYS A 47 -2.00 -18.22 5.85
C LYS A 47 -1.16 -19.47 5.64
N ASP A 48 -1.61 -20.40 4.79
CA ASP A 48 -0.82 -21.56 4.35
C ASP A 48 0.46 -21.13 3.63
N LEU A 49 0.39 -20.01 2.92
CA LEU A 49 1.55 -19.38 2.33
C LEU A 49 2.40 -18.64 3.36
N GLY A 50 1.97 -18.45 4.61
CA GLY A 50 2.74 -17.78 5.65
C GLY A 50 1.88 -16.78 6.40
N ARG A 51 2.09 -16.72 7.72
CA ARG A 51 1.23 -15.95 8.62
C ARG A 51 1.52 -14.45 8.62
N ASN A 52 2.73 -14.05 8.25
CA ASN A 52 3.18 -12.66 8.25
C ASN A 52 3.97 -12.37 6.97
N TRP A 53 3.57 -11.37 6.19
CA TRP A 53 4.26 -10.99 4.96
C TRP A 53 4.83 -9.59 5.12
N LEU A 54 6.06 -9.36 4.68
CA LEU A 54 6.66 -8.04 4.78
C LEU A 54 6.05 -7.13 3.72
N CYS A 55 5.79 -5.88 4.09
CA CYS A 55 5.35 -4.88 3.14
C CYS A 55 6.13 -3.58 3.24
N GLY A 56 6.27 -2.90 2.11
CA GLY A 56 6.88 -1.59 2.00
C GLY A 56 6.23 -0.80 0.88
N GLY A 57 6.19 0.52 0.98
CA GLY A 57 5.48 1.32 0.02
C GLY A 57 5.56 2.83 0.22
N LEU A 58 4.80 3.54 -0.59
CA LEU A 58 4.74 4.99 -0.62
C LEU A 58 3.27 5.45 -0.60
N ASP A 59 3.00 6.54 0.11
CA ASP A 59 1.71 7.22 0.14
C ASP A 59 1.95 8.70 -0.22
N TYR A 60 1.33 9.16 -1.30
CA TYR A 60 1.47 10.53 -1.79
C TYR A 60 0.16 11.30 -1.60
N GLN A 61 0.19 12.35 -0.78
CA GLN A 61 -0.95 13.20 -0.55
C GLN A 61 -1.12 14.21 -1.71
N LEU A 62 -2.29 14.19 -2.35
CA LEU A 62 -2.60 15.03 -3.51
C LEU A 62 -2.90 16.48 -3.11
N ASN A 63 -3.52 16.66 -1.94
CA ASN A 63 -3.92 17.97 -1.43
C ASN A 63 -3.01 18.49 -0.31
N LYS A 64 -3.27 19.71 0.16
CA LYS A 64 -2.46 20.34 1.22
C LYS A 64 -2.56 19.56 2.54
N MET A 65 -1.48 19.59 3.32
CA MET A 65 -1.35 18.83 4.58
C MET A 65 -2.31 19.29 5.68
N ASP A 66 -2.66 20.58 5.68
CA ASP A 66 -3.54 21.24 6.65
C ASP A 66 -5.04 20.95 6.46
N GLN A 67 -5.41 20.09 5.50
CA GLN A 67 -6.80 19.77 5.22
C GLN A 67 -7.32 18.61 6.07
N ARG A 68 -8.53 18.76 6.62
CA ARG A 68 -9.23 17.70 7.36
C ARG A 68 -9.48 16.45 6.53
N ILE A 69 -9.88 16.64 5.27
CA ILE A 69 -10.01 15.56 4.32
C ILE A 69 -8.73 15.55 3.48
N ALA A 70 -7.98 14.46 3.53
CA ALA A 70 -6.83 14.21 2.66
C ALA A 70 -7.21 13.22 1.57
N TYR A 71 -6.71 13.50 0.37
CA TYR A 71 -6.76 12.55 -0.76
C TYR A 71 -5.35 12.09 -1.05
N SER A 72 -5.15 10.78 -1.18
CA SER A 72 -3.82 10.25 -1.45
C SER A 72 -3.83 9.07 -2.41
N VAL A 73 -2.69 8.83 -3.04
CA VAL A 73 -2.41 7.63 -3.84
C VAL A 73 -1.35 6.84 -3.11
N GLU A 74 -1.64 5.58 -2.82
CA GLU A 74 -0.73 4.70 -2.12
C GLU A 74 -0.35 3.50 -2.98
N ALA A 75 0.93 3.16 -2.96
CA ALA A 75 1.50 1.95 -3.52
C ALA A 75 2.11 1.11 -2.39
N LEU A 76 1.57 -0.09 -2.14
CA LEU A 76 2.12 -1.06 -1.19
C LEU A 76 2.59 -2.31 -1.92
N TYR A 77 3.87 -2.60 -1.81
CA TYR A 77 4.44 -3.88 -2.20
C TYR A 77 4.46 -4.82 -1.00
N THR A 78 4.00 -6.05 -1.21
CA THR A 78 4.05 -7.11 -0.21
C THR A 78 4.83 -8.29 -0.78
N GLU A 79 5.74 -8.83 0.01
CA GLU A 79 6.48 -10.04 -0.34
C GLU A 79 6.50 -10.98 0.86
N LYS A 80 6.27 -12.27 0.57
CA LYS A 80 6.44 -13.33 1.53
C LYS A 80 7.84 -13.96 1.38
N LYS A 81 8.60 -13.98 2.47
CA LYS A 81 9.85 -14.76 2.61
C LYS A 81 9.64 -15.92 3.61
N GLY A 82 9.20 -17.09 3.16
CA GLY A 82 9.10 -18.27 4.04
C GLY A 82 8.80 -19.61 3.35
N GLY A 83 9.78 -20.52 3.27
CA GLY A 83 9.63 -21.88 2.70
C GLY A 83 10.01 -22.02 1.22
N ILE A 84 10.45 -23.22 0.82
CA ILE A 84 11.35 -23.50 -0.33
C ILE A 84 10.68 -23.48 -1.72
N GLU A 85 9.35 -23.61 -1.84
CA GLU A 85 8.75 -23.94 -3.15
C GLU A 85 7.76 -22.91 -3.74
N GLU A 86 7.23 -21.97 -2.95
CA GLU A 86 6.26 -20.98 -3.46
C GLU A 86 6.54 -19.55 -2.94
N LYS A 87 6.82 -18.65 -3.88
CA LYS A 87 7.00 -17.21 -3.63
C LYS A 87 5.77 -16.46 -4.11
N MET A 88 5.20 -15.66 -3.21
CA MET A 88 4.12 -14.74 -3.57
C MET A 88 4.54 -13.30 -3.30
N SER A 89 4.24 -12.46 -4.27
CA SER A 89 4.39 -11.02 -4.15
C SER A 89 3.17 -10.31 -4.70
N SER A 90 2.86 -9.14 -4.17
CA SER A 90 1.79 -8.31 -4.69
C SER A 90 2.16 -6.83 -4.66
N LEU A 91 1.67 -6.09 -5.65
CA LEU A 91 1.66 -4.63 -5.67
C LEU A 91 0.21 -4.17 -5.59
N THR A 92 -0.11 -3.42 -4.55
CA THR A 92 -1.43 -2.82 -4.36
C THR A 92 -1.34 -1.33 -4.60
N LEU A 93 -2.17 -0.81 -5.49
CA LEU A 93 -2.32 0.63 -5.77
C LEU A 93 -3.71 1.06 -5.33
N THR A 94 -3.81 2.07 -4.47
CA THR A 94 -5.10 2.58 -3.98
C THR A 94 -5.17 4.09 -4.04
N PHE A 95 -6.36 4.59 -4.41
CA PHE A 95 -6.75 5.96 -4.14
C PHE A 95 -7.50 5.99 -2.80
N ASN A 96 -7.07 6.85 -1.88
CA ASN A 96 -7.57 6.91 -0.52
C ASN A 96 -8.20 8.27 -0.24
N ARG A 97 -9.31 8.25 0.49
CA ARG A 97 -9.90 9.41 1.16
C ARG A 97 -9.76 9.23 2.66
N LYS A 98 -8.90 10.04 3.26
CA LYS A 98 -8.58 10.06 4.69
C LYS A 98 -9.28 11.24 5.38
N MET A 99 -9.92 11.01 6.51
CA MET A 99 -10.54 12.01 7.36
C MET A 99 -9.78 12.07 8.68
N ARG A 100 -9.13 13.21 8.95
CA ARG A 100 -8.45 13.50 10.21
C ARG A 100 -9.45 13.95 11.26
N MET A 101 -9.27 13.47 12.49
CA MET A 101 -10.07 13.80 13.66
C MET A 101 -9.19 14.61 14.60
N GLY A 102 -9.46 15.92 14.75
CA GLY A 102 -8.64 16.83 15.55
C GLY A 102 -8.43 18.18 14.86
N ASP A 103 -7.65 19.05 15.49
CA ASP A 103 -7.27 20.34 14.93
C ASP A 103 -6.05 20.21 14.00
N VAL A 104 -6.33 20.15 12.70
CA VAL A 104 -5.32 19.97 11.64
C VAL A 104 -4.44 21.20 11.45
N ALA A 105 -4.85 22.37 11.95
CA ALA A 105 -4.04 23.59 11.91
C ALA A 105 -2.94 23.58 12.99
N SER A 106 -3.10 22.77 14.03
CA SER A 106 -2.10 22.65 15.10
C SER A 106 -1.10 21.53 14.77
N ALA A 107 0.08 21.90 14.29
CA ALA A 107 1.17 20.96 13.97
C ALA A 107 1.77 20.23 15.21
N ARG A 108 1.12 20.34 16.38
CA ARG A 108 1.60 19.84 17.68
C ARG A 108 0.82 18.63 18.20
N GLU A 109 -0.26 18.25 17.55
CA GLU A 109 -1.13 17.18 18.04
C GLU A 109 -0.96 15.88 17.25
N ASN A 110 -1.16 14.77 17.94
CA ASN A 110 -1.41 13.49 17.29
C ASN A 110 -2.81 13.57 16.67
N LEU A 111 -2.92 13.31 15.37
CA LEU A 111 -4.14 13.39 14.60
C LEU A 111 -4.62 11.99 14.22
N PRO A 112 -5.56 11.41 14.97
CA PRO A 112 -6.27 10.21 14.56
C PRO A 112 -6.92 10.40 13.18
N PHE A 113 -7.05 9.32 12.42
CA PHE A 113 -7.76 9.35 11.15
C PHE A 113 -8.53 8.05 10.89
N LEU A 114 -9.53 8.18 10.02
CA LEU A 114 -10.20 7.09 9.33
C LEU A 114 -9.96 7.27 7.83
N SER A 115 -9.68 6.19 7.09
CA SER A 115 -9.50 6.23 5.64
C SER A 115 -10.29 5.12 4.98
N ILE A 116 -10.79 5.41 3.77
CA ILE A 116 -11.33 4.43 2.85
C ILE A 116 -10.62 4.57 1.51
N GLY A 117 -10.47 3.47 0.79
CA GLY A 117 -9.82 3.50 -0.52
C GLY A 117 -10.31 2.44 -1.47
N LEU A 118 -10.13 2.70 -2.75
CA LEU A 118 -10.42 1.79 -3.85
C LEU A 118 -9.22 1.73 -4.78
N GLY A 119 -9.00 0.59 -5.40
CA GLY A 119 -7.90 0.43 -6.34
C GLY A 119 -7.76 -0.97 -6.90
N ALA A 120 -6.53 -1.36 -7.19
CA ALA A 120 -6.20 -2.66 -7.76
C ALA A 120 -5.00 -3.30 -7.05
N GLN A 121 -5.02 -4.62 -6.98
CA GLN A 121 -3.90 -5.44 -6.53
C GLN A 121 -3.46 -6.34 -7.67
N MET A 122 -2.18 -6.24 -8.01
CA MET A 122 -1.49 -7.13 -8.93
C MET A 122 -0.74 -8.15 -8.09
N ALA A 123 -1.16 -9.41 -8.14
CA ALA A 123 -0.53 -10.51 -7.42
C ALA A 123 0.21 -11.43 -8.39
N SER A 124 1.42 -11.83 -8.01
CA SER A 124 2.25 -12.79 -8.73
C SER A 124 2.55 -13.97 -7.83
N VAL A 125 2.15 -15.16 -8.27
CA VAL A 125 2.39 -16.44 -7.59
C VAL A 125 3.41 -17.21 -8.43
N LYS A 126 4.57 -17.48 -7.83
CA LYS A 126 5.64 -18.25 -8.46
C LYS A 126 5.76 -19.59 -7.78
N THR A 127 5.51 -20.64 -8.55
CA THR A 127 5.77 -22.04 -8.18
C THR A 127 6.95 -22.56 -8.99
N THR A 128 7.44 -23.76 -8.67
CA THR A 128 8.48 -24.46 -9.44
C THR A 128 8.09 -24.75 -10.89
N GLU A 129 6.80 -24.79 -11.21
CA GLU A 129 6.30 -25.19 -12.53
C GLU A 129 5.63 -24.05 -13.32
N VAL A 130 5.01 -23.07 -12.65
CA VAL A 130 4.23 -22.01 -13.31
C VAL A 130 4.35 -20.67 -12.56
N ASP A 131 4.57 -19.61 -13.34
CA ASP A 131 4.37 -18.21 -12.92
C ASP A 131 2.95 -17.76 -13.30
N LYS A 132 2.14 -17.38 -12.32
CA LYS A 132 0.79 -16.86 -12.54
C LYS A 132 0.65 -15.44 -12.03
N ASP A 133 0.16 -14.55 -12.88
CA ASP A 133 -0.10 -13.16 -12.56
C ASP A 133 -1.60 -12.88 -12.65
N LYS A 134 -2.19 -12.26 -11.63
CA LYS A 134 -3.61 -11.84 -11.64
C LYS A 134 -3.75 -10.45 -11.04
N THR A 135 -4.58 -9.63 -11.70
CA THR A 135 -4.99 -8.32 -11.19
C THR A 135 -6.43 -8.39 -10.74
N VAL A 136 -6.71 -7.88 -9.54
CA VAL A 136 -8.07 -7.80 -8.95
C VAL A 136 -8.33 -6.40 -8.42
N GLY A 137 -9.60 -5.98 -8.46
CA GLY A 137 -10.01 -4.76 -7.74
C GLY A 137 -9.89 -4.96 -6.23
N VAL A 138 -9.60 -3.88 -5.50
CA VAL A 138 -9.53 -3.91 -4.03
C VAL A 138 -10.27 -2.73 -3.42
N ALA A 139 -10.89 -2.98 -2.27
CA ALA A 139 -11.34 -1.96 -1.35
C ALA A 139 -10.47 -1.98 -0.09
N THR A 140 -10.27 -0.83 0.53
CA THR A 140 -9.52 -0.71 1.78
C THR A 140 -10.27 0.15 2.78
N VAL A 141 -10.10 -0.17 4.05
CA VAL A 141 -10.48 0.68 5.17
C VAL A 141 -9.32 0.70 6.14
N SER A 142 -9.00 1.87 6.69
CA SER A 142 -7.93 1.96 7.68
C SER A 142 -8.23 2.98 8.75
N ILE A 143 -7.64 2.74 9.91
CA ILE A 143 -7.60 3.66 11.03
C ILE A 143 -6.15 3.85 11.43
N GLY A 144 -5.84 5.00 12.01
CA GLY A 144 -4.50 5.24 12.50
C GLY A 144 -4.35 6.60 13.14
N THR A 145 -3.11 7.00 13.34
CA THR A 145 -2.75 8.30 13.90
C THR A 145 -1.52 8.83 13.19
N GLU A 146 -1.60 10.08 12.74
CA GLU A 146 -0.43 10.87 12.33
C GLU A 146 0.12 11.59 13.57
N THR A 147 1.43 11.54 13.77
CA THR A 147 2.08 12.12 14.95
C THR A 147 2.75 13.44 14.62
N ALA A 148 3.01 14.27 15.63
CA ALA A 148 3.75 15.53 15.48
C ALA A 148 5.20 15.32 14.96
N ALA A 149 5.74 14.11 15.04
CA ALA A 149 7.08 13.75 14.57
C ALA A 149 7.10 13.31 13.09
N ASN A 150 6.09 13.66 12.29
CA ASN A 150 5.95 13.22 10.89
C ASN A 150 5.86 11.70 10.71
N MET A 151 5.52 10.97 11.78
CA MET A 151 5.28 9.52 11.74
C MET A 151 3.79 9.22 11.62
N GLN A 152 3.45 8.07 11.04
CA GLN A 152 2.10 7.52 11.01
C GLN A 152 2.11 6.10 11.54
N VAL A 153 1.12 5.74 12.35
CA VAL A 153 0.80 4.34 12.67
C VAL A 153 -0.55 4.04 12.08
N GLU A 154 -0.68 2.97 11.30
CA GLU A 154 -1.88 2.64 10.55
C GLU A 154 -2.19 1.13 10.61
N ALA A 155 -3.44 0.81 10.93
CA ALA A 155 -4.02 -0.51 10.72
C ALA A 155 -4.98 -0.43 9.53
N LYS A 156 -4.66 -1.15 8.45
CA LYS A 156 -5.41 -1.12 7.19
C LYS A 156 -5.91 -2.51 6.82
N TYR A 157 -7.22 -2.66 6.69
CA TYR A 157 -7.81 -3.85 6.10
C TYR A 157 -7.86 -3.72 4.57
N ILE A 158 -7.43 -4.76 3.87
CA ILE A 158 -7.58 -4.90 2.41
C ILE A 158 -8.60 -5.97 2.09
N TYR A 159 -9.51 -5.65 1.18
CA TYR A 159 -10.53 -6.55 0.68
C TYR A 159 -10.45 -6.64 -0.85
N PRO A 160 -9.80 -7.67 -1.40
CA PRO A 160 -9.88 -7.99 -2.82
C PRO A 160 -11.33 -8.34 -3.20
N LEU A 161 -11.82 -7.71 -4.26
CA LEU A 161 -13.18 -7.92 -4.78
C LEU A 161 -13.34 -9.30 -5.43
N GLU A 162 -12.23 -9.96 -5.75
CA GLU A 162 -12.18 -11.31 -6.30
C GLU A 162 -11.09 -12.14 -5.63
N LYS A 163 -11.25 -13.47 -5.69
CA LYS A 163 -10.19 -14.41 -5.33
C LYS A 163 -9.03 -14.34 -6.33
N VAL A 164 -7.81 -14.47 -5.82
CA VAL A 164 -6.59 -14.57 -6.62
C VAL A 164 -6.18 -16.04 -6.68
N GLU A 165 -6.25 -16.67 -7.86
CA GLU A 165 -5.95 -18.12 -8.01
C GLU A 165 -6.73 -19.00 -7.02
N GLY A 166 -8.00 -18.69 -6.79
CA GLY A 166 -8.85 -19.40 -5.81
C GLY A 166 -8.61 -19.01 -4.35
N ARG A 167 -7.58 -18.21 -4.07
CA ARG A 167 -7.21 -17.77 -2.72
C ARG A 167 -7.83 -16.43 -2.36
N LYS A 168 -8.39 -16.32 -1.16
CA LYS A 168 -8.82 -15.02 -0.59
C LYS A 168 -7.60 -14.31 -0.01
N MET A 169 -7.23 -13.17 -0.60
CA MET A 169 -6.02 -12.40 -0.30
C MET A 169 -6.30 -11.18 0.61
N ASP A 170 -7.40 -11.21 1.35
CA ASP A 170 -7.73 -10.20 2.35
C ASP A 170 -6.87 -10.32 3.60
N GLY A 171 -6.76 -9.23 4.35
CA GLY A 171 -5.95 -9.19 5.55
C GLY A 171 -5.78 -7.81 6.15
N ILE A 172 -5.05 -7.75 7.25
CA ILE A 172 -4.72 -6.52 7.96
C ILE A 172 -3.25 -6.19 7.72
N PHE A 173 -2.99 -5.03 7.15
CA PHE A 173 -1.70 -4.38 7.20
C PHE A 173 -1.54 -3.63 8.52
N LEU A 174 -0.40 -3.84 9.17
CA LEU A 174 0.09 -3.02 10.28
C LEU A 174 1.29 -2.22 9.76
N LEU A 175 1.14 -0.91 9.63
CA LEU A 175 2.07 -0.03 8.92
C LEU A 175 2.62 1.06 9.85
N LEU A 176 3.91 1.33 9.67
CA LEU A 176 4.60 2.51 10.16
C LEU A 176 5.00 3.37 8.96
N GLY A 177 4.60 4.64 8.99
CA GLY A 177 4.87 5.63 7.97
C GLY A 177 5.80 6.73 8.47
N PHE A 178 6.70 7.22 7.61
CA PHE A 178 7.59 8.36 7.86
C PHE A 178 7.52 9.33 6.68
N ARG A 179 7.29 10.61 6.98
CA ARG A 179 7.17 11.70 5.99
C ARG A 179 8.45 12.54 5.99
N PHE A 180 8.93 12.88 4.79
CA PHE A 180 10.17 13.63 4.56
C PHE A 180 9.91 15.13 4.38
#